data_AF-A0AAD5V754-F1
#
_entry.id   AF-A0AAD5V754-F1
#
_cell.length_a   1.000
_cell.length_b   1.000
_cell.length_c   1.000
_cell.angle_alpha   90.00
_cell.angle_beta   90.00
_cell.angle_gamma   90.00
#
_symmetry.space_group_name_H-M   'P 1'
#
loop_
_entity.id
_entity.type
_entity.pdbx_description
1 polymer ?
#
loop_
_entity_poly.entity_id
_entity_poly.type
_entity_poly.pdbx_seq_one_letter_code
_entity_poly.pdbx_strand_id
1 'polypeptide(L)'
;MAASAKLPMALVQDDNGLTASKRGDMSKTRMSKPRVSVLNLDVVSCIMEHSDRPSISHLMKICHQYYSIGGPKVLRFPVFLRRLHFVDSFHDFMFAPSTTDRFRFLKDLRILEADNSSFSIVDNRVYQSKILRILSHSKSLEKVVLSRVDNFPAFYYFADEIRQLTDFPMLREIECSNSRRLASWLKRLRAPVTNLSFSLDYGDRPVRLLAAISHFRDTLRTLTIGYRFSDATDAGLRFPHVDHLTIQMVYPSTPSSYSASTIFRLFPNLKKLHFPGYSLPLNDVNLDIFQRHIQRYHHEHMVEADRDSVVDKTLEEASDCVQALYRGAYICRIKRLFLYSVDDISTQWLLPLLTHIRPSVLVLEFRPCDSASIIEMISSILREASTCNTLQYISLVFSFEGTENGVQVARSIMERLPETLQLAAITRVDISYIFATYTGPRSADLLENAVGWEEAVIKIILAVPSILSVEFKSQRARSFRVHKDLVYRARQKFQDEPSIISYIRSKVSMRRRAL
;
A
#
# COMPACT_ATOMS: atom_id res chain seq x y z
N MET A 1 1.99 6.54 -65.75
CA MET A 1 0.74 6.38 -66.52
C MET A 1 -0.41 6.29 -65.52
N ALA A 2 -1.49 7.05 -65.76
CA ALA A 2 -2.70 7.30 -64.95
C ALA A 2 -2.46 8.06 -63.63
N ALA A 3 -2.74 9.38 -63.51
CA ALA A 3 -4.04 10.09 -63.47
C ALA A 3 -4.86 9.74 -62.21
N SER A 4 -5.61 10.61 -61.53
CA SER A 4 -5.92 12.04 -61.52
C SER A 4 -6.86 12.23 -60.31
N ALA A 5 -6.83 13.37 -59.62
CA ALA A 5 -8.01 14.08 -59.08
C ALA A 5 -7.59 15.07 -57.97
N LYS A 6 -7.47 16.33 -58.37
CA LYS A 6 -7.74 17.49 -57.51
C LYS A 6 -9.17 17.94 -57.81
N LEU A 7 -9.95 18.32 -56.79
CA LEU A 7 -10.97 19.36 -56.90
C LEU A 7 -11.22 20.03 -55.52
N PRO A 8 -11.66 21.31 -55.49
CA PRO A 8 -11.69 22.21 -54.34
C PRO A 8 -13.13 22.54 -53.86
N MET A 9 -13.27 23.32 -52.77
CA MET A 9 -14.39 24.22 -52.36
C MET A 9 -14.39 24.35 -50.82
N ALA A 10 -14.78 25.43 -50.13
CA ALA A 10 -15.31 26.74 -50.51
C ALA A 10 -15.04 27.73 -49.35
N LEU A 11 -14.85 29.01 -49.69
CA LEU A 11 -14.91 30.15 -48.79
C LEU A 11 -16.37 30.62 -48.70
N VAL A 12 -16.88 30.76 -47.48
CA VAL A 12 -18.16 31.45 -47.20
C VAL A 12 -17.80 32.78 -46.55
N GLN A 13 -18.13 33.86 -47.25
CA GLN A 13 -18.23 35.22 -46.72
C GLN A 13 -19.66 35.41 -46.20
N ASP A 14 -19.82 35.95 -45.00
CA ASP A 14 -21.06 36.56 -44.55
C ASP A 14 -20.77 38.03 -44.21
N ASP A 15 -21.34 38.89 -45.05
CA ASP A 15 -21.60 40.31 -44.77
C ASP A 15 -22.93 40.41 -44.02
N ASN A 16 -22.92 41.12 -42.89
CA ASN A 16 -24.14 41.78 -42.39
C ASN A 16 -23.73 43.01 -41.56
N GLY A 17 -23.89 44.18 -42.16
CA GLY A 17 -23.87 45.45 -41.45
C GLY A 17 -25.20 45.71 -40.74
N LEU A 18 -25.16 46.47 -39.63
CA LEU A 18 -26.24 47.35 -39.18
C LEU A 18 -25.74 48.32 -38.10
N THR A 19 -25.72 49.59 -38.50
CA THR A 19 -26.10 50.83 -37.76
C THR A 19 -25.40 51.26 -36.47
N ALA A 20 -24.94 52.52 -36.56
CA ALA A 20 -24.46 53.39 -35.50
C ALA A 20 -25.51 53.70 -34.41
N SER A 21 -25.05 53.78 -33.16
CA SER A 21 -25.70 54.58 -32.11
C SER A 21 -24.69 55.21 -31.15
N LYS A 22 -24.75 56.55 -31.15
CA LYS A 22 -24.35 57.58 -30.18
C LYS A 22 -23.53 57.23 -28.93
N ARG A 23 -22.40 57.95 -28.85
CA ARG A 23 -21.96 58.86 -27.75
C ARG A 23 -22.41 58.50 -26.33
N GLY A 24 -21.44 58.03 -25.55
CA GLY A 24 -21.39 58.17 -24.09
C GLY A 24 -19.94 58.39 -23.67
N ASP A 25 -19.59 59.64 -23.45
CA ASP A 25 -18.29 60.11 -22.98
C ASP A 25 -18.16 59.76 -21.49
N MET A 26 -17.45 58.68 -21.17
CA MET A 26 -17.07 58.34 -19.80
C MET A 26 -15.56 58.45 -19.67
N SER A 27 -15.16 59.57 -19.09
CA SER A 27 -13.91 59.81 -18.37
C SER A 27 -13.07 58.57 -18.12
N LYS A 28 -12.07 58.35 -18.99
CA LYS A 28 -10.93 57.49 -18.73
C LYS A 28 -10.15 58.05 -17.55
N THR A 29 -10.55 57.71 -16.32
CA THR A 29 -9.64 57.69 -15.18
C THR A 29 -8.50 56.77 -15.60
N ARG A 30 -7.35 57.39 -15.95
CA ARG A 30 -6.07 56.69 -16.06
C ARG A 30 -5.82 56.05 -14.70
N MET A 31 -6.29 54.82 -14.51
CA MET A 31 -5.78 53.96 -13.46
C MET A 31 -4.30 53.82 -13.78
N SER A 32 -3.48 54.54 -13.01
CA SER A 32 -2.04 54.34 -13.00
C SER A 32 -1.82 52.84 -12.95
N LYS A 33 -1.14 52.27 -13.95
CA LYS A 33 -0.80 50.85 -14.00
C LYS A 33 -0.39 50.45 -12.57
N PRO A 34 -1.07 49.48 -11.93
CA PRO A 34 -0.70 49.07 -10.59
C PRO A 34 0.80 48.81 -10.63
N ARG A 35 1.56 49.51 -9.77
CA ARG A 35 2.97 49.24 -9.60
C ARG A 35 3.03 47.77 -9.19
N VAL A 36 3.40 46.91 -10.13
CA VAL A 36 3.58 45.49 -9.86
C VAL A 36 4.63 45.48 -8.78
N SER A 37 4.22 45.22 -7.53
CA SER A 37 5.16 44.94 -6.45
C SER A 37 5.77 43.61 -6.86
N VAL A 38 6.89 43.68 -7.57
CA VAL A 38 7.64 42.50 -7.97
C VAL A 38 8.18 41.91 -6.67
N LEU A 39 7.46 40.92 -6.13
CA LEU A 39 8.02 40.06 -5.10
C LEU A 39 9.37 39.57 -5.62
N ASN A 40 10.41 39.69 -4.80
CA ASN A 40 11.74 39.20 -5.16
C ASN A 40 11.62 37.73 -5.63
N LEU A 41 12.29 37.39 -6.73
CA LEU A 41 12.26 36.04 -7.31
C LEU A 41 12.66 34.96 -6.29
N ASP A 42 13.53 35.27 -5.33
CA ASP A 42 13.89 34.38 -4.23
C ASP A 42 12.71 34.08 -3.32
N VAL A 43 11.90 35.11 -3.02
CA VAL A 43 10.67 34.97 -2.24
C VAL A 43 9.65 34.15 -3.01
N VAL A 44 9.49 34.39 -4.32
CA VAL A 44 8.59 33.59 -5.16
C VAL A 44 9.05 32.13 -5.24
N SER A 45 10.35 31.89 -5.39
CA SER A 45 10.94 30.55 -5.37
C SER A 45 10.67 29.84 -4.05
N CYS A 46 10.81 30.55 -2.93
CA CYS A 46 10.49 30.04 -1.59
C CYS A 46 8.99 29.73 -1.42
N ILE A 47 8.10 30.60 -1.92
CA ILE A 47 6.65 30.35 -1.93
C ILE A 47 6.33 29.09 -2.73
N MET A 48 6.85 28.97 -3.97
CA MET A 48 6.64 27.80 -4.82
C MET A 48 7.19 26.51 -4.20
N GLU A 49 8.29 26.60 -3.45
CA GLU A 49 8.91 25.46 -2.75
C GLU A 49 8.01 24.86 -1.66
N HIS A 50 7.17 25.70 -1.03
CA HIS A 50 6.21 25.29 -0.01
C HIS A 50 4.78 25.15 -0.56
N SER A 51 4.60 25.33 -1.87
CA SER A 51 3.30 25.23 -2.55
C SER A 51 3.08 23.83 -3.10
N ASP A 52 1.80 23.44 -3.24
CA ASP A 52 1.44 22.22 -3.94
C ASP A 52 1.59 22.36 -5.47
N ARG A 53 1.62 21.23 -6.18
CA ARG A 53 1.80 21.21 -7.64
C ARG A 53 0.76 22.06 -8.39
N PRO A 54 -0.55 22.00 -8.06
CA PRO A 54 -1.55 22.88 -8.67
C PRO A 54 -1.23 24.37 -8.51
N SER A 55 -0.85 24.82 -7.32
CA SER A 55 -0.54 26.23 -7.06
C SER A 55 0.71 26.69 -7.83
N ILE A 56 1.77 25.87 -7.88
CA ILE A 56 2.95 26.19 -8.68
C ILE A 56 2.58 26.32 -10.16
N SER A 57 1.78 25.38 -10.68
CA SER A 57 1.30 25.43 -12.08
C SER A 57 0.50 26.70 -12.37
N HIS A 58 -0.37 27.15 -11.44
CA HIS A 58 -1.07 28.43 -11.59
C HIS A 58 -0.10 29.62 -11.60
N LEU A 59 0.88 29.65 -10.70
CA LEU A 59 1.90 30.71 -10.67
C LEU A 59 2.73 30.73 -11.96
N MET A 60 3.12 29.57 -12.48
CA MET A 60 3.86 29.45 -13.74
C MET A 60 3.11 30.02 -14.95
N LYS A 61 1.77 30.08 -14.90
CA LYS A 61 0.94 30.65 -15.97
C LYS A 61 0.86 32.18 -15.94
N ILE A 62 1.30 32.83 -14.85
CA ILE A 62 1.21 34.28 -14.69
C ILE A 62 2.24 35.00 -15.58
N CYS A 63 3.50 34.55 -15.58
CA CYS A 63 4.56 35.17 -16.37
C CYS A 63 5.73 34.21 -16.65
N HIS A 64 6.57 34.56 -17.63
CA HIS A 64 7.73 33.74 -18.03
C HIS A 64 8.78 33.55 -16.93
N GLN A 65 8.96 34.53 -16.04
CA GLN A 65 9.90 34.40 -14.90
C GLN A 65 9.42 33.36 -13.89
N TYR A 66 8.12 33.31 -13.62
CA TYR A 66 7.56 32.31 -12.71
C TYR A 66 7.58 30.92 -13.36
N TYR A 67 7.41 30.85 -14.68
CA TYR A 67 7.58 29.62 -15.44
C TYR A 67 9.01 29.05 -15.32
N SER A 68 10.05 29.88 -15.43
CA SER A 68 11.44 29.41 -15.32
C SER A 68 11.79 28.93 -13.91
N ILE A 69 11.28 29.61 -12.87
CA ILE A 69 11.46 29.21 -11.46
C ILE A 69 10.64 27.97 -11.10
N GLY A 70 9.42 27.87 -11.63
CA GLY A 70 8.48 26.82 -11.26
C GLY A 70 8.82 25.45 -11.84
N GLY A 71 9.46 25.38 -13.01
CA GLY A 71 9.84 24.10 -13.65
C GLY A 71 10.58 23.13 -12.72
N PRO A 72 11.70 23.55 -12.11
CA PRO A 72 12.40 22.79 -11.07
C PRO A 72 11.51 22.33 -9.92
N LYS A 73 10.60 23.19 -9.44
CA LYS A 73 9.75 22.91 -8.28
C LYS A 73 8.64 21.89 -8.61
N VAL A 74 8.06 21.97 -9.81
CA VAL A 74 7.05 21.00 -10.29
C VAL A 74 7.63 19.59 -10.48
N LEU A 75 8.90 19.49 -10.88
CA LEU A 75 9.60 18.22 -11.13
C LEU A 75 10.02 17.49 -9.85
N ARG A 76 9.97 18.16 -8.69
CA ARG A 76 10.16 17.50 -7.37
C ARG A 76 9.02 16.54 -7.03
N PHE A 77 7.84 16.76 -7.59
CA PHE A 77 6.68 15.89 -7.40
C PHE A 77 6.69 14.72 -8.38
N PRO A 78 6.12 13.54 -8.01
CA PRO A 78 6.03 12.40 -8.91
C PRO A 78 5.38 12.75 -10.24
N VAL A 79 6.02 12.43 -11.36
CA VAL A 79 5.47 12.66 -12.71
C VAL A 79 4.73 11.41 -13.17
N PHE A 80 3.44 11.55 -13.49
CA PHE A 80 2.60 10.43 -13.93
C PHE A 80 2.34 10.53 -15.42
N LEU A 81 2.89 9.57 -16.18
CA LEU A 81 2.64 9.40 -17.61
C LEU A 81 1.61 8.28 -17.79
N ARG A 82 0.33 8.65 -17.62
CA ARG A 82 -0.84 7.74 -17.74
C ARG A 82 -1.53 7.78 -19.09
N ARG A 83 -1.26 8.79 -19.92
CA ARG A 83 -1.95 9.02 -21.20
C ARG A 83 -0.94 9.54 -22.21
N LEU A 84 -1.17 9.24 -23.48
CA LEU A 84 -0.24 9.61 -24.56
C LEU A 84 0.02 11.11 -24.66
N HIS A 85 -1.03 11.95 -24.60
CA HIS A 85 -0.85 13.40 -24.65
C HIS A 85 -0.04 13.96 -23.46
N PHE A 86 0.00 13.24 -22.32
CA PHE A 86 0.89 13.61 -21.21
C PHE A 86 2.34 13.28 -21.53
N VAL A 87 2.62 12.18 -22.23
CA VAL A 87 3.98 11.85 -22.71
C VAL A 87 4.47 12.93 -23.65
N ASP A 88 3.64 13.37 -24.60
CA ASP A 88 3.99 14.43 -25.54
C ASP A 88 4.25 15.77 -24.85
N SER A 89 3.28 16.24 -24.07
CA SER A 89 3.40 17.51 -23.35
C SER A 89 4.60 17.49 -22.41
N PHE A 90 4.88 16.35 -21.77
CA PHE A 90 6.02 16.21 -20.88
C PHE A 90 7.34 16.12 -21.64
N HIS A 91 7.39 15.41 -22.76
CA HIS A 91 8.56 15.39 -23.63
C HIS A 91 8.91 16.81 -24.11
N ASP A 92 7.93 17.55 -24.63
CA ASP A 92 8.14 18.90 -25.15
C ASP A 92 8.53 19.87 -24.04
N PHE A 93 7.96 19.68 -22.85
CA PHE A 93 8.43 20.36 -21.64
C PHE A 93 9.89 20.01 -21.34
N MET A 94 10.28 18.74 -21.25
CA MET A 94 11.65 18.38 -20.87
C MET A 94 12.71 18.82 -21.89
N PHE A 95 12.37 18.84 -23.18
CA PHE A 95 13.27 19.19 -24.28
C PHE A 95 13.11 20.63 -24.79
N ALA A 96 12.41 21.50 -24.06
CA ALA A 96 12.28 22.90 -24.44
C ALA A 96 13.69 23.57 -24.55
N PRO A 97 13.98 24.31 -25.65
CA PRO A 97 15.34 24.80 -25.96
C PRO A 97 16.00 25.66 -24.87
N SER A 98 15.20 26.35 -24.07
CA SER A 98 15.66 27.30 -23.05
C SER A 98 16.04 26.65 -21.71
N THR A 99 15.92 25.32 -21.58
CA THR A 99 15.96 24.65 -20.27
C THR A 99 16.61 23.27 -20.28
N THR A 100 17.86 23.21 -20.72
CA THR A 100 18.71 22.00 -20.70
C THR A 100 18.85 21.36 -19.31
N ASP A 101 18.55 22.11 -18.25
CA ASP A 101 18.74 21.71 -16.86
C ASP A 101 17.48 21.10 -16.19
N ARG A 102 16.42 20.79 -16.93
CA ARG A 102 15.20 20.21 -16.31
C ARG A 102 15.42 18.80 -15.79
N PHE A 103 16.24 18.00 -16.48
CA PHE A 103 16.49 16.61 -16.12
C PHE A 103 17.17 16.42 -14.76
N ARG A 104 17.91 17.41 -14.24
CA ARG A 104 18.51 17.31 -12.89
C ARG A 104 17.45 17.29 -11.77
N PHE A 105 16.26 17.82 -12.06
CA PHE A 105 15.18 17.95 -11.08
C PHE A 105 14.17 16.82 -11.14
N LEU A 106 14.21 15.98 -12.19
CA LEU A 106 13.30 14.85 -12.33
C LEU A 106 13.77 13.68 -11.43
N LYS A 107 13.06 13.47 -10.32
CA LYS A 107 13.41 12.46 -9.31
C LYS A 107 12.52 11.22 -9.30
N ASP A 108 11.22 11.37 -9.55
CA ASP A 108 10.23 10.27 -9.55
C ASP A 108 9.43 10.31 -10.86
N LEU A 109 9.61 9.27 -11.67
CA LEU A 109 8.91 9.10 -12.95
C LEU A 109 8.08 7.81 -12.92
N ARG A 110 6.79 7.94 -13.19
CA ARG A 110 5.83 6.84 -13.18
C ARG A 110 5.12 6.72 -14.52
N ILE A 111 5.43 5.66 -15.24
CA ILE A 111 4.81 5.27 -16.49
C ILE A 111 3.82 4.17 -16.14
N LEU A 112 2.54 4.47 -16.31
CA LEU A 112 1.45 3.61 -15.88
C LEU A 112 0.58 3.28 -17.09
N GLU A 113 0.00 2.08 -17.09
CA GLU A 113 -1.03 1.72 -18.05
C GLU A 113 -2.12 2.80 -18.11
N ALA A 114 -2.48 3.12 -19.34
CA ALA A 114 -3.58 3.98 -19.67
C ALA A 114 -4.84 3.12 -19.73
N ASP A 115 -5.95 3.58 -19.14
CA ASP A 115 -7.21 2.86 -19.12
C ASP A 115 -7.54 2.29 -20.53
N ASN A 116 -7.78 0.97 -20.59
CA ASN A 116 -7.73 0.05 -21.75
C ASN A 116 -8.50 0.42 -23.04
N SER A 117 -9.07 1.61 -23.18
CA SER A 117 -10.12 1.87 -24.17
C SER A 117 -9.70 2.55 -25.47
N SER A 118 -8.43 2.97 -25.71
CA SER A 118 -8.19 3.79 -26.92
C SER A 118 -6.74 3.95 -27.43
N PHE A 119 -5.92 2.90 -27.54
CA PHE A 119 -4.62 3.02 -28.22
C PHE A 119 -4.55 2.30 -29.56
N SER A 120 -4.42 3.09 -30.63
CA SER A 120 -4.02 2.58 -31.94
C SER A 120 -2.58 2.07 -31.88
N ILE A 121 -2.26 1.01 -32.62
CA ILE A 121 -0.93 0.37 -32.60
C ILE A 121 0.18 1.33 -33.09
N VAL A 122 -0.13 2.20 -34.05
CA VAL A 122 0.85 3.07 -34.76
C VAL A 122 1.38 4.18 -33.84
N ASP A 123 0.49 4.76 -33.03
CA ASP A 123 0.82 5.81 -32.08
C ASP A 123 1.92 5.35 -31.10
N ASN A 124 1.85 4.11 -30.63
CA ASN A 124 2.68 3.60 -29.54
C ASN A 124 4.20 3.71 -29.75
N ARG A 125 4.72 3.56 -30.98
CA ARG A 125 6.19 3.62 -31.21
C ARG A 125 6.76 5.02 -30.97
N VAL A 126 6.02 6.06 -31.37
CA VAL A 126 6.46 7.46 -31.18
C VAL A 126 6.52 7.79 -29.69
N TYR A 127 5.55 7.32 -28.90
CA TYR A 127 5.56 7.57 -27.46
C TYR A 127 6.62 6.75 -26.73
N GLN A 128 6.86 5.51 -27.16
CA GLN A 128 7.95 4.70 -26.63
C GLN A 128 9.30 5.37 -26.83
N SER A 129 9.58 5.88 -28.04
CA SER A 129 10.83 6.58 -28.31
C SER A 129 10.96 7.87 -27.48
N LYS A 130 9.86 8.63 -27.30
CA LYS A 130 9.84 9.79 -26.39
C LYS A 130 10.13 9.42 -24.95
N ILE A 131 9.53 8.33 -24.43
CA ILE A 131 9.78 7.83 -23.07
C ILE A 131 11.25 7.40 -22.92
N LEU A 132 11.77 6.62 -23.87
CA LEU A 132 13.16 6.16 -23.83
C LEU A 132 14.14 7.33 -23.90
N ARG A 133 13.82 8.36 -24.70
CA ARG A 133 14.59 9.61 -24.76
C ARG A 133 14.54 10.37 -23.44
N ILE A 134 13.38 10.45 -22.78
CA ILE A 134 13.28 11.04 -21.44
C ILE A 134 14.17 10.27 -20.47
N LEU A 135 14.03 8.93 -20.41
CA LEU A 135 14.80 8.08 -19.51
C LEU A 135 16.31 8.19 -19.74
N SER A 136 16.77 8.25 -21.00
CA SER A 136 18.20 8.34 -21.33
C SER A 136 18.87 9.63 -20.84
N HIS A 137 18.10 10.72 -20.69
CA HIS A 137 18.60 12.01 -20.18
C HIS A 137 18.41 12.16 -18.66
N SER A 138 17.65 11.27 -18.01
CA SER A 138 17.24 11.39 -16.61
C SER A 138 18.26 10.83 -15.62
N LYS A 139 19.47 11.39 -15.59
CA LYS A 139 20.57 10.90 -14.71
C LYS A 139 20.35 11.13 -13.22
N SER A 140 19.49 12.09 -12.88
CA SER A 140 19.13 12.42 -11.48
C SER A 140 17.95 11.63 -10.95
N LEU A 141 17.40 10.69 -11.73
CA LEU A 141 16.22 9.91 -11.39
C LEU A 141 16.51 8.98 -10.22
N GLU A 142 15.67 9.04 -9.20
CA GLU A 142 15.79 8.26 -7.96
C GLU A 142 14.74 7.15 -7.89
N LYS A 143 13.59 7.34 -8.52
CA LYS A 143 12.48 6.38 -8.58
C LYS A 143 11.91 6.24 -9.98
N VAL A 144 11.71 4.98 -10.39
CA VAL A 144 11.01 4.61 -11.62
C VAL A 144 9.90 3.64 -11.31
N VAL A 145 8.69 3.94 -11.78
CA VAL A 145 7.56 3.01 -11.77
C VAL A 145 7.17 2.70 -13.21
N LEU A 146 7.20 1.42 -13.60
CA LEU A 146 6.80 0.87 -14.89
C LEU A 146 5.65 -0.11 -14.65
N SER A 147 4.42 0.38 -14.59
CA SER A 147 3.27 -0.47 -14.30
C SER A 147 2.54 -0.86 -15.58
N ARG A 148 2.39 -2.17 -15.83
CA ARG A 148 1.61 -2.74 -16.95
C ARG A 148 2.00 -2.18 -18.31
N VAL A 149 3.30 -2.01 -18.48
CA VAL A 149 3.89 -1.49 -19.72
C VAL A 149 3.85 -2.53 -20.85
N ASP A 150 3.72 -3.81 -20.53
CA ASP A 150 3.50 -4.90 -21.49
C ASP A 150 2.21 -4.77 -22.29
N ASN A 151 1.19 -4.13 -21.73
CA ASN A 151 -0.06 -3.86 -22.44
C ASN A 151 0.11 -2.85 -23.59
N PHE A 152 1.28 -2.23 -23.76
CA PHE A 152 1.59 -1.53 -25.01
C PHE A 152 1.73 -2.56 -26.15
N PRO A 153 0.93 -2.51 -27.23
CA PRO A 153 1.01 -3.44 -28.35
C PRO A 153 2.41 -3.57 -28.99
N ALA A 154 3.25 -2.53 -28.85
CA ALA A 154 4.63 -2.49 -29.32
C ALA A 154 5.67 -2.69 -28.21
N PHE A 155 5.29 -3.12 -27.00
CA PHE A 155 6.18 -3.23 -25.84
C PHE A 155 7.43 -4.07 -26.08
N TYR A 156 7.34 -5.01 -27.03
CA TYR A 156 8.46 -5.81 -27.51
C TYR A 156 9.70 -4.95 -27.82
N TYR A 157 9.52 -3.86 -28.56
CA TYR A 157 10.60 -2.93 -28.94
C TYR A 157 11.08 -2.09 -27.76
N PHE A 158 10.13 -1.57 -26.97
CA PHE A 158 10.45 -0.80 -25.77
C PHE A 158 11.35 -1.57 -24.81
N ALA A 159 11.07 -2.85 -24.60
CA ALA A 159 11.87 -3.69 -23.71
C ALA A 159 13.28 -4.00 -24.25
N ASP A 160 13.47 -4.02 -25.56
CA ASP A 160 14.79 -4.23 -26.17
C ASP A 160 15.63 -2.94 -26.11
N GLU A 161 15.01 -1.78 -26.31
CA GLU A 161 15.67 -0.48 -26.23
C GLU A 161 15.97 -0.07 -24.79
N ILE A 162 15.05 -0.29 -23.83
CA ILE A 162 15.29 0.04 -22.41
C ILE A 162 16.48 -0.74 -21.84
N ARG A 163 16.79 -1.95 -22.36
CA ARG A 163 18.00 -2.71 -21.98
C ARG A 163 19.30 -1.99 -22.29
N GLN A 164 19.29 -1.02 -23.20
CA GLN A 164 20.45 -0.20 -23.53
C GLN A 164 20.66 0.92 -22.49
N LEU A 165 19.60 1.28 -21.75
CA LEU A 165 19.66 2.25 -20.67
C LEU A 165 20.16 1.58 -19.39
N THR A 166 21.49 1.57 -19.24
CA THR A 166 22.15 0.89 -18.13
C THR A 166 22.60 1.83 -17.03
N ASP A 167 22.75 3.12 -17.30
CA ASP A 167 23.42 4.06 -16.38
C ASP A 167 22.43 5.03 -15.73
N PHE A 168 22.10 4.73 -14.47
CA PHE A 168 21.26 5.54 -13.60
C PHE A 168 21.91 5.66 -12.21
N PRO A 169 22.85 6.59 -12.02
CA PRO A 169 23.71 6.63 -10.82
C PRO A 169 22.95 6.95 -9.53
N MET A 170 21.78 7.59 -9.64
CA MET A 170 20.96 8.01 -8.50
C MET A 170 19.74 7.11 -8.27
N LEU A 171 19.49 6.11 -9.13
CA LEU A 171 18.27 5.31 -9.09
C LEU A 171 18.31 4.33 -7.92
N ARG A 172 17.37 4.49 -7.00
CA ARG A 172 17.27 3.74 -5.73
C ARG A 172 16.01 2.88 -5.68
N GLU A 173 14.93 3.34 -6.30
CA GLU A 173 13.63 2.66 -6.28
C GLU A 173 13.17 2.27 -7.67
N ILE A 174 12.81 1.01 -7.84
CA ILE A 174 12.23 0.49 -9.07
C ILE A 174 10.98 -0.29 -8.72
N GLU A 175 9.88 0.06 -9.36
CA GLU A 175 8.63 -0.70 -9.30
C GLU A 175 8.23 -1.10 -10.71
N CYS A 176 8.19 -2.38 -10.99
CA CYS A 176 7.81 -2.92 -12.27
C CYS A 176 6.65 -3.90 -12.05
N SER A 177 5.57 -3.76 -12.82
CA SER A 177 4.55 -4.79 -12.90
C SER A 177 4.45 -5.29 -14.33
N ASN A 178 4.15 -6.59 -14.46
CA ASN A 178 3.73 -7.26 -15.67
C ASN A 178 4.78 -7.11 -16.78
N SER A 179 6.02 -7.52 -16.53
CA SER A 179 6.97 -7.60 -17.64
C SER A 179 8.14 -8.55 -17.39
N ARG A 180 8.04 -9.77 -17.92
CA ARG A 180 9.18 -10.69 -18.03
C ARG A 180 10.40 -10.02 -18.67
N ARG A 181 10.16 -9.13 -19.63
CA ARG A 181 11.23 -8.52 -20.42
C ARG A 181 12.00 -7.48 -19.61
N LEU A 182 11.40 -6.85 -18.60
CA LEU A 182 12.14 -5.94 -17.72
C LEU A 182 13.18 -6.67 -16.86
N ALA A 183 13.06 -7.97 -16.60
CA ALA A 183 14.08 -8.72 -15.87
C ALA A 183 15.46 -8.66 -16.57
N SER A 184 15.48 -8.66 -17.89
CA SER A 184 16.72 -8.52 -18.67
C SER A 184 17.29 -7.11 -18.69
N TRP A 185 16.45 -6.08 -18.51
CA TRP A 185 16.92 -4.71 -18.24
C TRP A 185 17.53 -4.62 -16.85
N LEU A 186 16.84 -5.15 -15.83
CA LEU A 186 17.36 -5.24 -14.46
C LEU A 186 18.74 -5.91 -14.46
N LYS A 187 18.92 -7.03 -15.16
CA LYS A 187 20.22 -7.72 -15.28
C LYS A 187 21.39 -6.84 -15.74
N ARG A 188 21.14 -5.79 -16.54
CA ARG A 188 22.17 -4.92 -17.11
C ARG A 188 22.25 -3.55 -16.42
N LEU A 189 21.31 -3.25 -15.54
CA LEU A 189 21.17 -1.96 -14.91
C LEU A 189 22.28 -1.74 -13.88
N ARG A 190 23.01 -0.63 -14.02
CA ARG A 190 24.04 -0.18 -13.08
C ARG A 190 23.47 0.97 -12.28
N ALA A 191 22.85 0.62 -11.15
CA ALA A 191 22.24 1.57 -10.25
C ALA A 191 22.34 1.04 -8.80
N PRO A 192 22.47 1.93 -7.79
CA PRO A 192 22.48 1.55 -6.38
C PRO A 192 21.05 1.28 -5.87
N VAL A 193 20.34 0.32 -6.48
CA VAL A 193 18.95 0.03 -6.18
C VAL A 193 18.83 -0.51 -4.75
N THR A 194 18.06 0.17 -3.91
CA THR A 194 17.77 -0.23 -2.54
C THR A 194 16.38 -0.84 -2.40
N ASN A 195 15.42 -0.40 -3.22
CA ASN A 195 14.03 -0.85 -3.18
C ASN A 195 13.63 -1.36 -4.56
N LEU A 196 13.33 -2.65 -4.65
CA LEU A 196 12.84 -3.27 -5.88
C LEU A 196 11.47 -3.90 -5.63
N SER A 197 10.49 -3.51 -6.43
CA SER A 197 9.19 -4.16 -6.51
C SER A 197 8.99 -4.71 -7.91
N PHE A 198 8.69 -6.00 -8.01
CA PHE A 198 8.58 -6.70 -9.28
C PHE A 198 7.41 -7.70 -9.24
N SER A 199 6.28 -7.31 -9.81
CA SER A 199 5.10 -8.17 -9.96
C SER A 199 5.08 -8.81 -11.35
N LEU A 200 4.83 -10.12 -11.43
CA LEU A 200 4.62 -10.84 -12.69
C LEU A 200 3.15 -11.22 -12.84
N ASP A 201 2.67 -11.22 -14.08
CA ASP A 201 1.30 -11.63 -14.41
C ASP A 201 1.15 -13.16 -14.52
N TYR A 202 -0.11 -13.59 -14.47
CA TYR A 202 -0.53 -14.98 -14.60
C TYR A 202 -0.03 -15.61 -15.91
N GLY A 203 0.54 -16.82 -15.83
CA GLY A 203 1.05 -17.56 -17.01
C GLY A 203 2.53 -17.29 -17.32
N ASP A 204 3.11 -16.27 -16.69
CA ASP A 204 4.48 -16.17 -16.20
C ASP A 204 5.29 -17.48 -16.14
N ARG A 205 6.16 -17.89 -17.09
CA ARG A 205 7.20 -18.89 -16.72
C ARG A 205 8.15 -18.21 -15.74
N PRO A 206 8.60 -18.88 -14.66
CA PRO A 206 9.52 -18.29 -13.70
C PRO A 206 10.77 -17.80 -14.45
N VAL A 207 10.89 -16.49 -14.62
CA VAL A 207 12.17 -15.90 -14.97
C VAL A 207 13.05 -16.08 -13.74
N ARG A 208 14.33 -16.41 -13.93
CA ARG A 208 15.34 -16.41 -12.85
C ARG A 208 15.59 -14.97 -12.36
N LEU A 209 14.57 -14.35 -11.78
CA LEU A 209 14.54 -12.96 -11.37
C LEU A 209 15.63 -12.70 -10.34
N LEU A 210 15.75 -13.58 -9.35
CA LEU A 210 16.81 -13.48 -8.34
C LEU A 210 18.21 -13.47 -8.97
N ALA A 211 18.46 -14.31 -9.99
CA ALA A 211 19.71 -14.28 -10.73
C ALA A 211 19.87 -12.98 -11.53
N ALA A 212 18.79 -12.46 -12.12
CA ALA A 212 18.81 -11.18 -12.83
C ALA A 212 19.14 -10.00 -11.90
N ILE A 213 18.69 -10.02 -10.64
CA ILE A 213 18.91 -8.94 -9.66
C ILE A 213 20.11 -9.21 -8.73
N SER A 214 20.88 -10.27 -8.99
CA SER A 214 21.99 -10.72 -8.13
C SER A 214 23.08 -9.66 -7.91
N HIS A 215 23.28 -8.77 -8.88
CA HIS A 215 24.25 -7.67 -8.78
C HIS A 215 23.78 -6.54 -7.84
N PHE A 216 22.50 -6.50 -7.46
CA PHE A 216 21.97 -5.61 -6.42
C PHE A 216 22.07 -6.20 -5.00
N ARG A 217 22.62 -7.40 -4.83
CA ARG A 217 22.64 -8.11 -3.54
C ARG A 217 23.23 -7.28 -2.38
N ASP A 218 24.18 -6.41 -2.70
CA ASP A 218 24.92 -5.61 -1.72
C ASP A 218 24.24 -4.25 -1.44
N THR A 219 23.25 -3.85 -2.25
CA THR A 219 22.54 -2.56 -2.09
C THR A 219 21.07 -2.72 -1.71
N LEU A 220 20.45 -3.84 -2.08
CA LEU A 220 19.03 -4.08 -1.92
C LEU A 220 18.66 -4.26 -0.45
N ARG A 221 17.63 -3.53 0.00
CA ARG A 221 17.07 -3.53 1.36
C ARG A 221 15.62 -4.00 1.37
N THR A 222 14.83 -3.49 0.44
CA THR A 222 13.43 -3.88 0.28
C THR A 222 13.23 -4.61 -1.03
N LEU A 223 12.66 -5.80 -0.97
CA LEU A 223 12.34 -6.61 -2.15
C LEU A 223 10.86 -7.02 -2.12
N THR A 224 10.11 -6.62 -3.13
CA THR A 224 8.78 -7.14 -3.42
C THR A 224 8.84 -7.97 -4.70
N ILE A 225 8.38 -9.21 -4.64
CA ILE A 225 8.39 -10.12 -5.78
C ILE A 225 7.05 -10.85 -5.91
N GLY A 226 6.57 -11.01 -7.13
CA GLY A 226 5.37 -11.80 -7.42
C GLY A 226 5.68 -13.07 -8.18
N TYR A 227 6.46 -14.03 -7.63
CA TYR A 227 6.57 -15.39 -8.21
C TYR A 227 7.45 -16.37 -7.40
N ARG A 228 7.35 -17.68 -7.74
CA ARG A 228 8.01 -18.86 -7.14
C ARG A 228 9.54 -18.75 -7.03
N PHE A 229 10.14 -19.25 -5.93
CA PHE A 229 11.61 -19.41 -5.76
C PHE A 229 12.09 -20.75 -6.33
N SER A 230 11.34 -21.35 -7.27
CA SER A 230 11.52 -22.76 -7.69
C SER A 230 12.93 -23.10 -8.19
N ASP A 231 13.71 -22.08 -8.59
CA ASP A 231 15.03 -22.23 -9.19
C ASP A 231 16.16 -21.61 -8.34
N ALA A 232 15.87 -21.16 -7.10
CA ALA A 232 16.87 -20.58 -6.21
C ALA A 232 17.73 -21.64 -5.49
N THR A 233 17.97 -22.77 -6.16
CA THR A 233 18.88 -23.84 -5.73
C THR A 233 20.35 -23.53 -6.03
N ASP A 234 20.66 -22.42 -6.71
CA ASP A 234 22.03 -21.94 -6.85
C ASP A 234 22.61 -21.60 -5.46
N ALA A 235 23.42 -22.51 -4.93
CA ALA A 235 23.93 -22.54 -3.56
C ALA A 235 24.69 -21.28 -3.08
N GLY A 236 24.94 -20.31 -3.97
CA GLY A 236 25.68 -19.09 -3.68
C GLY A 236 24.86 -17.80 -3.63
N LEU A 237 23.58 -17.81 -4.03
CA LEU A 237 22.84 -16.55 -4.10
C LEU A 237 22.34 -16.13 -2.71
N ARG A 238 22.74 -14.94 -2.25
CA ARG A 238 22.31 -14.34 -0.98
C ARG A 238 22.16 -12.84 -1.14
N PHE A 239 21.21 -12.27 -0.42
CA PHE A 239 20.89 -10.85 -0.35
C PHE A 239 21.04 -10.38 1.11
N PRO A 240 22.28 -10.16 1.59
CA PRO A 240 22.56 -9.95 3.00
C PRO A 240 21.95 -8.67 3.58
N HIS A 241 21.65 -7.67 2.77
CA HIS A 241 21.10 -6.40 3.24
C HIS A 241 19.58 -6.29 3.15
N VAL A 242 18.92 -7.29 2.56
CA VAL A 242 17.46 -7.32 2.49
C VAL A 242 16.91 -7.63 3.87
N ASP A 243 16.26 -6.63 4.46
CA ASP A 243 15.59 -6.71 5.75
C ASP A 243 14.06 -6.68 5.61
N HIS A 244 13.53 -6.32 4.43
CA HIS A 244 12.11 -6.31 4.12
C HIS A 244 11.83 -7.12 2.85
N LEU A 245 11.08 -8.21 2.99
CA LEU A 245 10.66 -9.07 1.87
C LEU A 245 9.14 -9.12 1.79
N THR A 246 8.63 -8.88 0.60
CA THR A 246 7.22 -8.96 0.26
C THR A 246 7.05 -9.98 -0.87
N ILE A 247 6.32 -11.06 -0.63
CA ILE A 247 6.06 -12.12 -1.63
C ILE A 247 4.59 -12.03 -2.04
N GLN A 248 4.32 -11.41 -3.18
CA GLN A 248 2.99 -11.34 -3.77
C GLN A 248 2.60 -12.74 -4.27
N MET A 249 1.66 -13.39 -3.59
CA MET A 249 1.25 -14.75 -3.93
C MET A 249 0.32 -14.78 -5.15
N VAL A 250 0.70 -15.63 -6.11
CA VAL A 250 -0.08 -15.96 -7.31
C VAL A 250 -0.54 -17.42 -7.18
N TYR A 251 -1.73 -17.61 -6.62
CA TYR A 251 -2.46 -18.88 -6.38
C TYR A 251 -1.79 -19.99 -5.52
N PRO A 252 -2.53 -20.61 -4.58
CA PRO A 252 -2.07 -21.70 -3.71
C PRO A 252 -2.07 -23.07 -4.40
N SER A 253 -2.51 -23.17 -5.66
CA SER A 253 -2.76 -24.43 -6.37
C SER A 253 -1.51 -25.27 -6.63
N THR A 254 -0.31 -24.74 -6.36
CA THR A 254 0.91 -25.54 -6.36
C THR A 254 1.59 -25.52 -4.99
N PRO A 255 1.70 -26.67 -4.31
CA PRO A 255 2.23 -26.75 -2.96
C PRO A 255 3.71 -26.32 -2.86
N SER A 256 4.53 -26.53 -3.88
CA SER A 256 5.99 -26.67 -3.74
C SER A 256 6.86 -25.40 -3.82
N SER A 257 6.34 -24.19 -3.74
CA SER A 257 7.10 -23.05 -4.29
C SER A 257 8.10 -22.37 -3.37
N TYR A 258 7.97 -22.45 -2.03
CA TYR A 258 8.88 -21.79 -1.10
C TYR A 258 8.93 -22.51 0.25
N SER A 259 10.12 -22.96 0.67
CA SER A 259 10.38 -23.33 2.07
C SER A 259 10.92 -22.13 2.83
N ALA A 260 10.52 -21.96 4.09
CA ALA A 260 11.08 -20.98 5.00
C ALA A 260 12.62 -21.04 5.03
N SER A 261 13.22 -22.24 4.99
CA SER A 261 14.68 -22.42 4.96
C SER A 261 15.31 -21.73 3.74
N THR A 262 14.70 -21.86 2.57
CA THR A 262 15.12 -21.18 1.34
C THR A 262 15.05 -19.66 1.50
N ILE A 263 13.95 -19.12 2.06
CA ILE A 263 13.79 -17.69 2.31
C ILE A 263 14.92 -17.19 3.22
N PHE A 264 15.12 -17.82 4.36
CA PHE A 264 16.12 -17.38 5.34
C PHE A 264 17.56 -17.64 4.90
N ARG A 265 17.80 -18.56 3.96
CA ARG A 265 19.10 -18.75 3.31
C ARG A 265 19.40 -17.64 2.32
N LEU A 266 18.41 -17.24 1.52
CA LEU A 266 18.53 -16.15 0.55
C LEU A 266 18.61 -14.78 1.24
N PHE A 267 17.87 -14.59 2.33
CA PHE A 267 17.71 -13.33 3.04
C PHE A 267 18.11 -13.50 4.51
N PRO A 268 19.41 -13.60 4.82
CA PRO A 268 19.86 -14.01 6.15
C PRO A 268 19.50 -13.01 7.25
N ASN A 269 19.42 -11.71 6.94
CA ASN A 269 19.13 -10.61 7.87
C ASN A 269 17.68 -10.09 7.75
N LEU A 270 16.77 -10.95 7.28
CA LEU A 270 15.38 -10.58 7.10
C LEU A 270 14.73 -10.19 8.44
N LYS A 271 14.08 -9.02 8.48
CA LYS A 271 13.36 -8.51 9.67
C LYS A 271 11.85 -8.53 9.46
N LYS A 272 11.40 -8.22 8.25
CA LYS A 272 9.97 -8.15 7.90
C LYS A 272 9.65 -9.05 6.73
N LEU A 273 8.63 -9.88 6.89
CA LEU A 273 8.16 -10.80 5.88
C LEU A 273 6.67 -10.63 5.65
N HIS A 274 6.31 -10.10 4.49
CA HIS A 274 4.93 -9.85 4.10
C HIS A 274 4.57 -10.75 2.93
N PHE A 275 3.37 -11.33 2.95
CA PHE A 275 2.82 -11.98 1.79
C PHE A 275 1.49 -11.30 1.47
N PRO A 276 1.49 -10.22 0.67
CA PRO A 276 0.24 -9.58 0.29
C PRO A 276 -0.44 -10.48 -0.73
N GLY A 277 -1.53 -11.15 -0.36
CA GLY A 277 -2.16 -12.09 -1.28
C GLY A 277 -3.56 -12.52 -0.86
N TYR A 278 -4.44 -12.53 -1.85
CA TYR A 278 -5.85 -12.89 -1.81
C TYR A 278 -6.19 -14.00 -0.83
N SER A 279 -7.09 -13.65 0.09
CA SER A 279 -7.82 -14.60 0.89
C SER A 279 -8.77 -15.35 -0.07
N LEU A 280 -8.28 -16.40 -0.71
CA LEU A 280 -9.12 -17.21 -1.58
C LEU A 280 -10.28 -17.74 -0.74
N PRO A 281 -11.52 -17.69 -1.25
CA PRO A 281 -12.62 -18.37 -0.61
C PRO A 281 -12.24 -19.85 -0.55
N LEU A 282 -11.99 -20.34 0.67
CA LEU A 282 -11.66 -21.73 0.97
C LEU A 282 -12.73 -22.71 0.48
N ASN A 283 -13.92 -22.19 0.16
CA ASN A 283 -15.07 -22.93 -0.31
C ASN A 283 -14.79 -23.79 -1.57
N ASP A 284 -13.81 -23.42 -2.40
CA ASP A 284 -13.46 -24.17 -3.62
C ASP A 284 -12.27 -25.13 -3.45
N VAL A 285 -11.59 -25.12 -2.30
CA VAL A 285 -10.43 -25.98 -2.05
C VAL A 285 -10.90 -27.19 -1.25
N ASN A 286 -10.72 -28.40 -1.80
CA ASN A 286 -10.97 -29.64 -1.09
C ASN A 286 -10.18 -29.65 0.24
N LEU A 287 -10.90 -29.49 1.35
CA LEU A 287 -10.35 -29.30 2.69
C LEU A 287 -9.42 -30.45 3.07
N ASP A 288 -9.75 -31.68 2.67
CA ASP A 288 -8.96 -32.88 2.97
C ASP A 288 -7.63 -32.91 2.22
N ILE A 289 -7.61 -32.42 0.98
CA ILE A 289 -6.36 -32.30 0.21
C ILE A 289 -5.48 -31.25 0.90
N PHE A 290 -6.05 -30.12 1.29
CA PHE A 290 -5.31 -29.06 1.94
C PHE A 290 -4.77 -29.48 3.33
N GLN A 291 -5.59 -30.15 4.14
CA GLN A 291 -5.18 -30.71 5.43
C GLN A 291 -4.04 -31.73 5.29
N ARG A 292 -4.14 -32.66 4.34
CA ARG A 292 -3.06 -33.63 4.07
C ARG A 292 -1.77 -32.94 3.65
N HIS A 293 -1.85 -31.88 2.85
CA HIS A 293 -0.67 -31.08 2.49
C HIS A 293 -0.08 -30.41 3.72
N ILE A 294 -0.88 -29.79 4.59
CA ILE A 294 -0.38 -29.15 5.81
C ILE A 294 0.26 -30.17 6.75
N GLN A 295 -0.38 -31.32 7.00
CA GLN A 295 0.18 -32.36 7.87
C GLN A 295 1.52 -32.85 7.34
N ARG A 296 1.61 -33.06 6.03
CA ARG A 296 2.86 -33.40 5.35
C ARG A 296 3.90 -32.28 5.52
N TYR A 297 3.52 -31.03 5.29
CA TYR A 297 4.41 -29.87 5.46
C TYR A 297 4.89 -29.70 6.90
N HIS A 298 4.01 -29.86 7.87
CA HIS A 298 4.35 -29.80 9.29
C HIS A 298 5.36 -30.89 9.65
N HIS A 299 5.13 -32.13 9.19
CA HIS A 299 6.08 -33.22 9.39
C HIS A 299 7.43 -32.96 8.70
N GLU A 300 7.42 -32.58 7.42
CA GLU A 300 8.63 -32.28 6.64
C GLU A 300 9.42 -31.12 7.27
N HIS A 301 8.76 -30.03 7.69
CA HIS A 301 9.42 -28.87 8.27
C HIS A 301 9.86 -29.06 9.72
N MET A 302 9.18 -29.90 10.53
CA MET A 302 9.70 -30.26 11.85
C MET A 302 11.01 -31.03 11.73
N VAL A 303 11.11 -31.93 10.75
CA VAL A 303 12.35 -32.65 10.44
C VAL A 303 13.45 -31.70 9.91
N GLU A 304 13.10 -30.70 9.09
CA GLU A 304 14.06 -29.68 8.64
C GLU A 304 14.51 -28.74 9.76
N ALA A 305 13.59 -28.30 10.63
CA ALA A 305 13.88 -27.38 11.74
C ALA A 305 14.92 -27.96 12.71
N ASP A 306 14.83 -29.27 12.99
CA ASP A 306 15.80 -29.98 13.83
C ASP A 306 17.20 -30.07 13.18
N ARG A 307 17.30 -29.96 11.85
CA ARG A 307 18.57 -30.13 11.12
C ARG A 307 19.35 -28.83 10.92
N ASP A 308 18.67 -27.71 10.67
CA ASP A 308 19.33 -26.53 10.08
C ASP A 308 19.67 -25.39 11.06
N SER A 309 19.48 -25.53 12.38
CA SER A 309 19.71 -24.47 13.40
C SER A 309 18.95 -23.15 13.16
N VAL A 310 18.00 -23.12 12.22
CA VAL A 310 17.24 -21.90 11.84
C VAL A 310 16.25 -21.47 12.92
N VAL A 311 16.00 -22.33 13.91
CA VAL A 311 15.08 -22.15 15.04
C VAL A 311 15.34 -20.86 15.85
N ASP A 312 16.57 -20.32 15.79
CA ASP A 312 16.93 -19.10 16.54
C ASP A 312 16.66 -17.79 15.78
N LYS A 313 16.19 -17.83 14.53
CA LYS A 313 15.87 -16.59 13.81
C LYS A 313 14.62 -15.94 14.39
N THR A 314 14.71 -14.62 14.58
CA THR A 314 13.58 -13.80 15.05
C THR A 314 13.24 -12.75 13.99
N LEU A 315 12.02 -12.78 13.47
CA LEU A 315 11.45 -11.71 12.67
C LEU A 315 10.87 -10.61 13.57
N GLU A 316 11.10 -9.36 13.20
CA GLU A 316 10.44 -8.22 13.84
C GLU A 316 8.96 -8.19 13.47
N GLU A 317 8.61 -8.56 12.24
CA GLU A 317 7.26 -8.47 11.71
C GLU A 317 6.98 -9.54 10.65
N ALA A 318 5.80 -10.14 10.68
CA ALA A 318 5.28 -10.90 9.57
C ALA A 318 3.78 -10.66 9.38
N SER A 319 3.33 -10.67 8.12
CA SER A 319 1.91 -10.48 7.81
C SER A 319 1.41 -11.32 6.64
N ASP A 320 0.34 -12.10 6.84
CA ASP A 320 -0.53 -12.69 5.80
C ASP A 320 -1.67 -13.53 6.41
N CYS A 321 -2.40 -14.27 5.57
CA CYS A 321 -3.12 -15.47 5.93
C CYS A 321 -2.21 -16.52 6.60
N VAL A 322 -2.83 -17.32 7.48
CA VAL A 322 -2.18 -18.37 8.28
C VAL A 322 -1.37 -19.33 7.40
N GLN A 323 -1.86 -19.63 6.20
CA GLN A 323 -1.33 -20.65 5.30
C GLN A 323 0.04 -20.27 4.73
N ALA A 324 0.23 -19.01 4.34
CA ALA A 324 1.51 -18.52 3.84
C ALA A 324 2.55 -18.48 4.95
N LEU A 325 2.15 -18.11 6.16
CA LEU A 325 3.02 -18.09 7.33
C LEU A 325 3.50 -19.49 7.72
N TYR A 326 2.63 -20.50 7.61
CA TYR A 326 3.04 -21.90 7.79
C TYR A 326 4.17 -22.31 6.85
N ARG A 327 4.14 -21.85 5.60
CA ARG A 327 5.16 -22.18 4.60
C ARG A 327 6.43 -21.35 4.75
N GLY A 328 6.28 -20.08 5.11
CA GLY A 328 7.36 -19.09 5.04
C GLY A 328 8.03 -18.73 6.35
N ALA A 329 7.36 -18.93 7.49
CA ALA A 329 7.76 -18.36 8.77
C ALA A 329 7.54 -19.27 9.99
N TYR A 330 7.05 -20.50 9.80
CA TYR A 330 6.76 -21.43 10.91
C TYR A 330 8.00 -21.77 11.77
N ILE A 331 9.20 -21.73 11.18
CA ILE A 331 10.46 -22.07 11.84
C ILE A 331 11.11 -20.92 12.62
N CYS A 332 10.49 -19.73 12.67
CA CYS A 332 11.08 -18.54 13.29
C CYS A 332 10.20 -17.97 14.39
N ARG A 333 10.82 -17.28 15.35
CA ARG A 333 10.08 -16.43 16.30
C ARG A 333 9.62 -15.17 15.58
N ILE A 334 8.40 -14.70 15.82
CA ILE A 334 7.91 -13.47 15.19
C ILE A 334 7.42 -12.53 16.27
N LYS A 335 8.06 -11.37 16.40
CA LYS A 335 7.68 -10.39 17.43
C LYS A 335 6.28 -9.83 17.19
N ARG A 336 5.97 -9.46 15.95
CA ARG A 336 4.69 -8.88 15.53
C ARG A 336 4.06 -9.68 14.40
N LEU A 337 2.92 -10.30 14.67
CA LEU A 337 2.19 -11.11 13.71
C LEU A 337 0.90 -10.41 13.30
N PHE A 338 0.71 -10.20 12.00
CA PHE A 338 -0.49 -9.60 11.44
C PHE A 338 -1.20 -10.63 10.57
N LEU A 339 -2.41 -11.02 10.96
CA LEU A 339 -3.21 -12.00 10.25
C LEU A 339 -4.41 -11.32 9.63
N TYR A 340 -4.52 -11.49 8.32
CA TYR A 340 -5.65 -10.98 7.55
C TYR A 340 -6.65 -12.09 7.28
N SER A 341 -7.93 -11.72 7.24
CA SER A 341 -8.99 -12.63 6.80
C SER A 341 -9.11 -13.93 7.63
N VAL A 342 -9.06 -13.81 8.96
CA VAL A 342 -9.23 -14.92 9.91
C VAL A 342 -10.67 -15.43 9.87
N ASP A 343 -10.82 -16.72 9.63
CA ASP A 343 -12.04 -17.53 9.65
C ASP A 343 -11.86 -18.83 10.46
N ASP A 344 -12.92 -19.61 10.67
CA ASP A 344 -12.92 -20.80 11.53
C ASP A 344 -11.88 -21.83 11.09
N ILE A 345 -11.78 -22.02 9.77
CA ILE A 345 -10.85 -22.95 9.16
C ILE A 345 -9.41 -22.48 9.43
N SER A 346 -9.11 -21.20 9.19
CA SER A 346 -7.80 -20.62 9.46
C SER A 346 -7.43 -20.67 10.94
N THR A 347 -8.41 -20.60 11.84
CA THR A 347 -8.21 -20.64 13.29
C THR A 347 -7.67 -21.99 13.74
N GLN A 348 -8.20 -23.10 13.22
CA GLN A 348 -7.70 -24.45 13.54
C GLN A 348 -6.21 -24.59 13.25
N TRP A 349 -5.75 -23.94 12.17
CA TRP A 349 -4.33 -23.92 11.82
C TRP A 349 -3.57 -22.87 12.62
N LEU A 350 -4.16 -21.76 12.99
CA LEU A 350 -3.47 -20.73 13.75
C LEU A 350 -3.00 -21.23 15.12
N LEU A 351 -3.74 -22.11 15.79
CA LEU A 351 -3.41 -22.52 17.15
C LEU A 351 -2.01 -23.17 17.26
N PRO A 352 -1.66 -24.23 16.50
CA PRO A 352 -0.30 -24.75 16.54
C PRO A 352 0.74 -23.71 16.10
N LEU A 353 0.43 -22.86 15.12
CA LEU A 353 1.36 -21.83 14.64
C LEU A 353 1.81 -20.89 15.76
N LEU A 354 0.87 -20.47 16.62
CA LEU A 354 1.13 -19.55 17.72
C LEU A 354 2.07 -20.12 18.78
N THR A 355 1.98 -21.42 19.09
CA THR A 355 2.84 -22.05 20.10
C THR A 355 4.31 -22.10 19.67
N HIS A 356 4.56 -22.20 18.37
CA HIS A 356 5.90 -22.17 17.79
C HIS A 356 6.43 -20.74 17.63
N ILE A 357 5.61 -19.85 17.05
CA ILE A 357 6.04 -18.49 16.70
C ILE A 357 6.16 -17.56 17.92
N ARG A 358 5.27 -17.76 18.92
CA ARG A 358 5.21 -17.03 20.19
C ARG A 358 5.25 -15.50 20.03
N PRO A 359 4.25 -14.90 19.36
CA PRO A 359 4.25 -13.47 19.12
C PRO A 359 4.07 -12.66 20.40
N SER A 360 4.66 -11.45 20.41
CA SER A 360 4.44 -10.45 21.46
C SER A 360 3.30 -9.48 21.13
N VAL A 361 3.05 -9.30 19.83
CA VAL A 361 2.02 -8.44 19.25
C VAL A 361 1.28 -9.30 18.24
N LEU A 362 -0.03 -9.48 18.44
CA LEU A 362 -0.89 -10.21 17.52
C LEU A 362 -1.96 -9.27 16.97
N VAL A 363 -2.06 -9.13 15.66
CA VAL A 363 -3.13 -8.37 14.99
C VAL A 363 -3.96 -9.35 14.19
N LEU A 364 -5.26 -9.40 14.45
CA LEU A 364 -6.21 -10.32 13.81
C LEU A 364 -7.26 -9.49 13.09
N GLU A 365 -7.39 -9.68 11.79
CA GLU A 365 -8.50 -9.13 11.01
C GLU A 365 -9.49 -10.25 10.67
N PHE A 366 -10.68 -10.19 11.26
CA PHE A 366 -11.73 -11.17 11.05
C PHE A 366 -12.57 -10.83 9.82
N ARG A 367 -12.91 -11.87 9.05
CA ARG A 367 -13.93 -11.73 8.00
C ARG A 367 -15.33 -11.62 8.61
N PRO A 368 -16.29 -11.02 7.88
CA PRO A 368 -17.68 -11.04 8.29
C PRO A 368 -18.16 -12.49 8.46
N CYS A 369 -18.55 -12.84 9.68
CA CYS A 369 -19.24 -14.08 10.04
C CYS A 369 -20.13 -13.82 11.26
N ASP A 370 -20.86 -14.83 11.73
CA ASP A 370 -21.74 -14.66 12.88
C ASP A 370 -20.94 -14.39 14.17
N SER A 371 -21.57 -13.69 15.12
CA SER A 371 -20.91 -13.29 16.36
C SER A 371 -20.44 -14.46 17.23
N ALA A 372 -21.10 -15.63 17.17
CA ALA A 372 -20.76 -16.74 18.03
C ALA A 372 -19.45 -17.39 17.57
N SER A 373 -19.33 -17.62 16.26
CA SER A 373 -18.10 -18.14 15.64
C SER A 373 -16.91 -17.22 15.89
N ILE A 374 -17.08 -15.89 15.74
CA ILE A 374 -16.01 -14.92 16.05
C ILE A 374 -15.53 -15.02 17.50
N ILE A 375 -16.46 -15.08 18.45
CA ILE A 375 -16.12 -15.15 19.87
C ILE A 375 -15.43 -16.48 20.20
N GLU A 376 -15.87 -17.59 19.61
CA GLU A 376 -15.23 -18.89 19.77
C GLU A 376 -13.81 -18.92 19.18
N MET A 377 -13.62 -18.32 18.01
CA MET A 377 -12.30 -18.16 17.39
C MET A 377 -11.36 -17.35 18.29
N ILE A 378 -11.78 -16.18 18.76
CA ILE A 378 -10.97 -15.34 19.65
C ILE A 378 -10.66 -16.11 20.95
N SER A 379 -11.65 -16.77 21.54
CA SER A 379 -11.47 -17.56 22.78
C SER A 379 -10.41 -18.65 22.58
N SER A 380 -10.50 -19.38 21.47
CA SER A 380 -9.55 -20.44 21.13
C SER A 380 -8.14 -19.89 20.92
N ILE A 381 -8.01 -18.80 20.17
CA ILE A 381 -6.73 -18.13 19.91
C ILE A 381 -6.11 -17.61 21.19
N LEU A 382 -6.89 -16.95 22.06
CA LEU A 382 -6.41 -16.40 23.32
C LEU A 382 -6.01 -17.48 24.31
N ARG A 383 -6.79 -18.57 24.40
CA ARG A 383 -6.44 -19.71 25.24
C ARG A 383 -5.11 -20.29 24.80
N GLU A 384 -4.89 -20.50 23.51
CA GLU A 384 -3.62 -21.03 23.02
C GLU A 384 -2.48 -20.02 23.20
N ALA A 385 -2.70 -18.74 22.86
CA ALA A 385 -1.69 -17.71 23.01
C ALA A 385 -1.32 -17.43 24.47
N SER A 386 -2.23 -17.68 25.43
CA SER A 386 -1.95 -17.55 26.86
C SER A 386 -0.86 -18.53 27.32
N THR A 387 -0.75 -19.70 26.68
CA THR A 387 0.32 -20.67 26.97
C THR A 387 1.70 -20.15 26.57
N CYS A 388 1.76 -19.17 25.66
CA CYS A 388 3.01 -18.67 25.11
C CYS A 388 3.75 -17.68 26.02
N ASN A 389 3.11 -17.10 27.05
CA ASN A 389 3.63 -16.08 28.00
C ASN A 389 4.27 -14.82 27.37
N THR A 390 4.44 -14.76 26.04
CA THR A 390 5.07 -13.65 25.32
C THR A 390 4.07 -12.61 24.84
N LEU A 391 2.80 -12.98 24.69
CA LEU A 391 1.78 -12.12 24.10
C LEU A 391 1.43 -10.97 25.05
N GLN A 392 1.85 -9.76 24.69
CA GLN A 392 1.61 -8.56 25.49
C GLN A 392 0.50 -7.69 24.91
N TYR A 393 0.33 -7.73 23.59
CA TYR A 393 -0.58 -6.87 22.85
C TYR A 393 -1.39 -7.66 21.83
N ILE A 394 -2.70 -7.40 21.80
CA ILE A 394 -3.58 -7.89 20.74
C ILE A 394 -4.33 -6.73 20.09
N SER A 395 -4.47 -6.77 18.76
CA SER A 395 -5.35 -5.88 18.01
C SER A 395 -6.38 -6.72 17.29
N LEU A 396 -7.65 -6.51 17.59
CA LEU A 396 -8.77 -7.18 16.94
C LEU A 396 -9.39 -6.20 15.94
N VAL A 397 -9.39 -6.56 14.67
CA VAL A 397 -9.97 -5.78 13.58
C VAL A 397 -11.16 -6.56 13.04
N PHE A 398 -12.33 -5.96 13.06
CA PHE A 398 -13.55 -6.60 12.58
C PHE A 398 -14.10 -5.84 11.40
N SER A 399 -14.34 -6.56 10.31
CA SER A 399 -15.00 -6.02 9.13
C SER A 399 -16.46 -6.47 9.11
N PHE A 400 -17.39 -5.51 9.10
CA PHE A 400 -18.82 -5.76 9.07
C PHE A 400 -19.45 -5.13 7.83
N GLU A 401 -20.55 -5.73 7.37
CA GLU A 401 -21.43 -5.08 6.42
C GLU A 401 -22.16 -3.91 7.09
N GLY A 402 -22.36 -2.80 6.38
CA GLY A 402 -23.14 -1.65 6.84
C GLY A 402 -24.65 -1.89 6.90
N THR A 403 -25.08 -3.01 7.50
CA THR A 403 -26.47 -3.46 7.64
C THR A 403 -26.88 -3.50 9.12
N GLU A 404 -28.18 -3.58 9.39
CA GLU A 404 -28.69 -3.76 10.77
C GLU A 404 -28.16 -5.05 11.40
N ASN A 405 -28.09 -6.13 10.61
CA ASN A 405 -27.49 -7.39 11.03
C ASN A 405 -26.02 -7.21 11.43
N GLY A 406 -25.22 -6.47 10.65
CA GLY A 406 -23.83 -6.17 10.99
C GLY A 406 -23.67 -5.43 12.32
N VAL A 407 -24.60 -4.51 12.64
CA VAL A 407 -24.64 -3.82 13.95
C VAL A 407 -25.02 -4.77 15.10
N GLN A 408 -25.98 -5.67 14.88
CA GLN A 408 -26.35 -6.65 15.90
C GLN A 408 -25.19 -7.62 16.19
N VAL A 409 -24.49 -8.09 15.16
CA VAL A 409 -23.28 -8.92 15.28
C VAL A 409 -22.19 -8.17 16.04
N ALA A 410 -21.93 -6.90 15.70
CA ALA A 410 -20.98 -6.05 16.39
C ALA A 410 -21.29 -5.92 17.89
N ARG A 411 -22.56 -5.67 18.24
CA ARG A 411 -23.01 -5.55 19.63
C ARG A 411 -22.80 -6.86 20.39
N SER A 412 -23.23 -7.98 19.81
CA SER A 412 -23.07 -9.31 20.39
C SER A 412 -21.58 -9.65 20.68
N ILE A 413 -20.68 -9.31 19.75
CA ILE A 413 -19.24 -9.48 19.96
C ILE A 413 -18.77 -8.63 21.14
N MET A 414 -19.15 -7.35 21.18
CA MET A 414 -18.72 -6.44 22.24
C MET A 414 -19.24 -6.81 23.64
N GLU A 415 -20.42 -7.40 23.73
CA GLU A 415 -20.99 -7.88 24.99
C GLU A 415 -20.24 -9.10 25.54
N ARG A 416 -19.76 -9.98 24.67
CA ARG A 416 -19.10 -11.25 25.05
C ARG A 416 -17.57 -11.19 25.09
N LEU A 417 -16.97 -10.20 24.44
CA LEU A 417 -15.53 -10.02 24.39
C LEU A 417 -14.85 -9.85 25.78
N PRO A 418 -15.45 -9.16 26.78
CA PRO A 418 -14.86 -9.04 28.11
C PRO A 418 -14.55 -10.40 28.77
N GLU A 419 -15.50 -11.33 28.71
CA GLU A 419 -15.35 -12.70 29.27
C GLU A 419 -14.23 -13.46 28.56
N THR A 420 -14.17 -13.29 27.24
CA THR A 420 -13.17 -13.93 26.39
C THR A 420 -11.75 -13.41 26.67
N LEU A 421 -11.60 -12.11 26.91
CA LEU A 421 -10.31 -11.48 27.17
C LEU A 421 -9.72 -11.79 28.56
N GLN A 422 -10.55 -12.21 29.53
CA GLN A 422 -10.07 -12.65 30.84
C GLN A 422 -9.15 -13.87 30.77
N LEU A 423 -9.21 -14.64 29.68
CA LEU A 423 -8.43 -15.85 29.49
C LEU A 423 -6.93 -15.62 29.25
N ALA A 424 -6.49 -14.37 29.04
CA ALA A 424 -5.11 -14.09 28.62
C ALA A 424 -4.43 -13.01 29.46
N ALA A 425 -3.13 -13.20 29.73
CA ALA A 425 -2.26 -12.24 30.41
C ALA A 425 -1.87 -11.04 29.50
N ILE A 426 -2.84 -10.43 28.83
CA ILE A 426 -2.63 -9.35 27.85
C ILE A 426 -2.63 -8.00 28.54
N THR A 427 -1.63 -7.17 28.22
CA THR A 427 -1.49 -5.83 28.81
C THR A 427 -2.21 -4.74 28.01
N ARG A 428 -2.41 -4.95 26.72
CA ARG A 428 -3.05 -3.96 25.84
C ARG A 428 -3.88 -4.63 24.75
N VAL A 429 -5.08 -4.10 24.57
CA VAL A 429 -6.04 -4.57 23.57
C VAL A 429 -6.44 -3.36 22.73
N ASP A 430 -6.23 -3.43 21.42
CA ASP A 430 -6.80 -2.45 20.50
C ASP A 430 -7.94 -3.12 19.73
N ILE A 431 -9.06 -2.42 19.55
CA ILE A 431 -10.24 -2.94 18.88
C ILE A 431 -10.63 -1.97 17.78
N SER A 432 -10.64 -2.46 16.54
CA SER A 432 -10.94 -1.66 15.35
C SER A 432 -12.12 -2.28 14.61
N TYR A 433 -12.98 -1.42 14.07
CA TYR A 433 -14.15 -1.82 13.31
C TYR A 433 -14.18 -1.11 11.97
N ILE A 434 -14.51 -1.87 10.94
CA ILE A 434 -14.62 -1.41 9.57
C ILE A 434 -16.03 -1.75 9.09
N PHE A 435 -16.91 -0.75 8.98
CA PHE A 435 -18.19 -0.94 8.31
C PHE A 435 -18.01 -0.68 6.83
N ALA A 436 -18.17 -1.73 6.01
CA ALA A 436 -18.26 -1.60 4.57
C ALA A 436 -19.55 -0.83 4.23
N THR A 437 -19.41 0.46 3.95
CA THR A 437 -20.55 1.36 3.77
C THR A 437 -21.11 1.24 2.36
N TYR A 438 -22.19 0.49 2.19
CA TYR A 438 -22.99 0.50 0.96
C TYR A 438 -24.07 1.60 0.99
N THR A 439 -24.33 2.22 2.15
CA THR A 439 -25.51 3.07 2.42
C THR A 439 -25.14 4.49 2.86
N GLY A 440 -24.34 5.23 2.07
CA GLY A 440 -24.10 6.67 2.28
C GLY A 440 -23.44 7.07 3.63
N PRO A 441 -23.19 8.38 3.87
CA PRO A 441 -22.53 8.88 5.08
C PRO A 441 -23.41 8.87 6.34
N ARG A 442 -24.68 9.27 6.24
CA ARG A 442 -25.57 9.43 7.40
C ARG A 442 -25.98 8.14 8.10
N SER A 443 -26.09 7.03 7.36
CA SER A 443 -26.48 5.74 7.94
C SER A 443 -25.36 5.15 8.80
N ALA A 444 -24.09 5.42 8.47
CA ALA A 444 -22.95 4.94 9.24
C ALA A 444 -22.88 5.57 10.64
N ASP A 445 -23.11 6.88 10.76
CA ASP A 445 -23.09 7.57 12.06
C ASP A 445 -24.21 7.08 13.00
N LEU A 446 -25.38 6.74 12.43
CA LEU A 446 -26.49 6.16 13.19
C LEU A 446 -26.18 4.72 13.64
N LEU A 447 -25.60 3.91 12.75
CA LEU A 447 -25.21 2.53 13.04
C LEU A 447 -24.08 2.47 14.07
N GLU A 448 -23.13 3.41 14.05
CA GLU A 448 -22.05 3.48 15.05
C GLU A 448 -22.56 3.85 16.45
N ASN A 449 -23.49 4.80 16.56
CA ASN A 449 -24.09 5.14 17.85
C ASN A 449 -24.94 4.00 18.42
N ALA A 450 -25.51 3.14 17.56
CA ALA A 450 -26.38 2.04 17.98
C ALA A 450 -25.64 0.91 18.71
N VAL A 451 -24.32 0.75 18.55
CA VAL A 451 -23.59 -0.38 19.17
C VAL A 451 -23.25 -0.10 20.65
N GLY A 452 -23.24 1.15 21.10
CA GLY A 452 -22.91 1.48 22.49
C GLY A 452 -21.42 1.30 22.83
N TRP A 453 -20.52 1.53 21.86
CA TRP A 453 -19.08 1.24 21.96
C TRP A 453 -18.39 1.75 23.22
N GLU A 454 -18.74 2.96 23.66
CA GLU A 454 -18.13 3.57 24.84
C GLU A 454 -18.41 2.75 26.10
N GLU A 455 -19.63 2.22 26.24
CA GLU A 455 -19.99 1.35 27.36
C GLU A 455 -19.24 0.02 27.28
N ALA A 456 -19.17 -0.58 26.11
CA ALA A 456 -18.46 -1.84 25.93
C ALA A 456 -16.94 -1.72 26.18
N VAL A 457 -16.30 -0.64 25.70
CA VAL A 457 -14.89 -0.36 25.99
C VAL A 457 -14.63 -0.24 27.49
N ILE A 458 -15.54 0.41 28.21
CA ILE A 458 -15.44 0.55 29.67
C ILE A 458 -15.62 -0.81 30.34
N LYS A 459 -16.63 -1.59 29.95
CA LYS A 459 -16.86 -2.96 30.43
C LYS A 459 -15.63 -3.84 30.23
N ILE A 460 -14.96 -3.76 29.08
CA ILE A 460 -13.71 -4.51 28.82
C ILE A 460 -12.61 -4.12 29.81
N ILE A 461 -12.35 -2.82 30.01
CA ILE A 461 -11.31 -2.36 30.96
C ILE A 461 -11.65 -2.77 32.39
N LEU A 462 -12.94 -2.77 32.75
CA LEU A 462 -13.41 -3.15 34.07
C LEU A 462 -13.33 -4.65 34.33
N ALA A 463 -13.59 -5.46 33.30
CA ALA A 463 -13.64 -6.91 33.39
C ALA A 463 -12.26 -7.58 33.34
N VAL A 464 -11.26 -6.93 32.73
CA VAL A 464 -9.93 -7.53 32.48
C VAL A 464 -8.84 -6.71 33.15
N PRO A 465 -8.42 -7.07 34.39
CA PRO A 465 -7.50 -6.26 35.19
C PRO A 465 -6.12 -6.03 34.55
N SER A 466 -5.67 -6.91 33.67
CA SER A 466 -4.38 -6.80 32.99
C SER A 466 -4.36 -5.71 31.91
N ILE A 467 -5.52 -5.29 31.38
CA ILE A 467 -5.60 -4.31 30.29
C ILE A 467 -5.32 -2.90 30.78
N LEU A 468 -4.27 -2.27 30.26
CA LEU A 468 -3.85 -0.89 30.57
C LEU A 468 -4.58 0.16 29.73
N SER A 469 -4.96 -0.19 28.50
CA SER A 469 -5.71 0.71 27.62
C SER A 469 -6.46 -0.08 26.56
N VAL A 470 -7.63 0.46 26.18
CA VAL A 470 -8.39 0.04 25.01
C VAL A 470 -8.49 1.20 24.04
N GLU A 471 -8.04 1.00 22.81
CA GLU A 471 -8.24 1.95 21.71
C GLU A 471 -9.33 1.46 20.78
N PHE A 472 -10.30 2.31 20.52
CA PHE A 472 -11.34 2.12 19.53
C PHE A 472 -11.03 2.92 18.27
N LYS A 473 -11.05 2.27 17.11
CA LYS A 473 -10.88 2.91 15.79
C LYS A 473 -12.05 2.57 14.87
N SER A 474 -12.65 3.60 14.29
CA SER A 474 -13.56 3.49 13.15
C SER A 474 -12.89 4.11 11.91
N GLN A 475 -13.23 3.63 10.72
CA GLN A 475 -12.79 4.25 9.46
C GLN A 475 -13.35 5.66 9.25
N ARG A 476 -14.54 5.96 9.81
CA ARG A 476 -15.24 7.24 9.62
C ARG A 476 -15.26 8.08 10.88
N ALA A 477 -15.41 7.44 12.05
CA ALA A 477 -15.33 8.13 13.33
C ALA A 477 -13.90 8.26 13.82
N ARG A 478 -13.66 9.37 14.52
CA ARG A 478 -12.41 9.68 15.21
C ARG A 478 -12.07 8.54 16.19
N SER A 479 -10.82 8.10 16.20
CA SER A 479 -10.36 7.14 17.19
C SER A 479 -10.48 7.71 18.60
N PHE A 480 -10.74 6.85 19.58
CA PHE A 480 -10.63 7.24 20.98
C PHE A 480 -9.98 6.12 21.79
N ARG A 481 -9.13 6.52 22.72
CA ARG A 481 -8.40 5.61 23.61
C ARG A 481 -8.81 5.88 25.04
N VAL A 482 -9.24 4.83 25.74
CA VAL A 482 -9.54 4.87 27.17
C VAL A 482 -8.40 4.15 27.90
N HIS A 483 -7.76 4.87 28.82
CA HIS A 483 -6.72 4.31 29.69
C HIS A 483 -7.32 3.84 31.01
N LYS A 484 -6.79 2.76 31.58
CA LYS A 484 -7.22 2.18 32.86
C LYS A 484 -7.27 3.21 33.99
N ASP A 485 -6.31 4.12 34.05
CA ASP A 485 -6.25 5.18 35.06
C ASP A 485 -7.48 6.10 35.04
N LEU A 486 -8.03 6.38 33.86
CA LEU A 486 -9.23 7.19 33.73
C LEU A 486 -10.43 6.46 34.32
N VAL A 487 -10.52 5.15 34.07
CA VAL A 487 -11.59 4.29 34.57
C VAL A 487 -11.48 4.11 36.09
N TYR A 488 -10.26 3.96 36.61
CA TYR A 488 -10.02 3.84 38.05
C TYR A 488 -10.39 5.13 38.80
N ARG A 489 -9.99 6.30 38.27
CA ARG A 489 -10.42 7.60 38.82
C ARG A 489 -11.93 7.79 38.77
N ALA A 490 -12.59 7.28 37.73
CA ALA A 490 -14.04 7.30 37.64
C ALA A 490 -14.68 6.42 38.73
N ARG A 491 -14.17 5.20 38.95
CA ARG A 491 -14.62 4.30 40.03
C ARG A 491 -14.41 4.87 41.43
N GLN A 492 -13.33 5.62 41.65
CA GLN A 492 -13.13 6.30 42.94
C GLN A 492 -14.16 7.40 43.19
N LYS A 493 -14.72 7.99 42.12
CA LYS A 493 -15.64 9.12 42.20
C LYS A 493 -17.11 8.70 42.20
N PHE A 494 -17.44 7.58 41.59
CA PHE A 494 -18.81 7.11 41.38
C PHE A 494 -18.93 5.63 41.75
N GLN A 495 -20.03 5.28 42.42
CA GLN A 495 -20.29 3.90 42.86
C GLN A 495 -21.06 3.08 41.83
N ASP A 496 -21.91 3.73 41.03
CA ASP A 496 -22.72 3.10 39.99
C ASP A 496 -22.05 3.17 38.61
N GLU A 497 -22.22 2.09 37.83
CA GLU A 497 -21.67 1.96 36.48
C GLU A 497 -22.15 3.05 35.49
N PRO A 498 -23.44 3.45 35.46
CA PRO A 498 -23.92 4.52 34.59
C PRO A 498 -23.18 5.85 34.79
N SER A 499 -22.91 6.24 36.05
CA SER A 499 -22.18 7.46 36.38
C SER A 499 -20.70 7.39 35.97
N ILE A 500 -20.06 6.23 36.11
CA ILE A 500 -18.70 5.98 35.63
C ILE A 500 -18.63 6.19 34.10
N ILE A 501 -19.58 5.61 33.36
CA ILE A 501 -19.66 5.73 31.90
C ILE A 501 -19.85 7.18 31.50
N SER A 502 -20.82 7.87 32.09
CA SER A 502 -21.10 9.29 31.83
C SER A 502 -19.86 10.17 32.06
N TYR A 503 -19.13 9.94 33.15
CA TYR A 503 -17.90 10.66 33.45
C TYR A 503 -16.81 10.44 32.39
N ILE A 504 -16.56 9.19 31.99
CA ILE A 504 -15.55 8.86 30.98
C ILE A 504 -15.92 9.49 29.63
N ARG A 505 -17.19 9.38 29.22
CA ARG A 505 -17.72 10.03 28.01
C ARG A 505 -17.45 11.53 28.00
N SER A 506 -17.70 12.21 29.12
CA SER A 506 -17.45 13.65 29.24
C SER A 506 -15.96 14.00 29.04
N LYS A 507 -15.04 13.20 29.59
CA LYS A 507 -13.60 13.43 29.51
C LYS A 507 -13.03 13.13 28.12
N VAL A 508 -13.51 12.08 27.47
CA VAL A 508 -13.15 11.76 26.08
C VAL A 508 -13.66 12.88 25.15
N SER A 509 -14.90 13.33 25.35
CA SER A 509 -15.50 14.40 24.56
C SER A 509 -14.80 15.75 24.71
N MET A 510 -14.32 16.11 25.91
CA MET A 510 -13.54 17.34 26.11
C MET A 510 -12.22 17.32 25.35
N ARG A 511 -11.48 16.19 25.39
CA ARG A 511 -10.24 16.03 24.60
C ARG A 511 -10.50 16.11 23.09
N ARG A 512 -11.64 15.58 22.62
CA ARG A 512 -12.07 15.65 21.22
C ARG A 512 -12.37 17.06 20.70
N ARG A 513 -12.67 18.03 21.58
CA ARG A 513 -12.91 19.43 21.19
C ARG A 513 -11.64 20.29 21.23
N ALA A 514 -10.63 19.86 21.98
CA ALA A 514 -9.36 20.57 22.14
C ALA A 514 -8.33 20.22 21.05
N LEU A 515 -8.54 19.10 20.36
CA LEU A 515 -7.85 18.66 19.15
C LEU A 515 -8.73 18.97 17.94
#